data_AF-A0A9E2BIK2-F1
#
_entry.id   AF-A0A9E2BIK2-F1
#
_cell.length_a   1.000
_cell.length_b   1.000
_cell.length_c   1.000
_cell.angle_alpha   90.00
_cell.angle_beta   90.00
_cell.angle_gamma   90.00
#
_symmetry.space_group_name_H-M   'P 1'
#
loop_
_entity.id
_entity.type
_entity.pdbx_description
1 polymer ?
#
loop_
_entity_poly.entity_id
_entity_poly.type
_entity_poly.pdbx_seq_one_letter_code
_entity_poly.pdbx_strand_id
1 'polypeptide(L)'
;MAIIAAGIAVFVYSKETGVPASDEVKRNPLVTLVYNKFYIDEIYNIVIVKPLLIIGDVLSLIIEALFIDLIVNLTGIFTKASGEIARKAQVGSIGVYMFAMVIGMILFLVLNLHTLIF
;
A
#
# COMPACT_ATOMS: atom_id res chain seq x y z
N MET A 1 24.55 -0.78 52.14
CA MET A 1 24.67 -1.20 50.73
C MET A 1 24.72 0.00 49.79
N ALA A 2 23.68 0.84 49.71
CA ALA A 2 23.68 2.03 48.82
C ALA A 2 24.75 3.08 49.15
N ILE A 3 25.00 3.34 50.44
CA ILE A 3 26.01 4.32 50.88
C ILE A 3 27.44 3.86 50.53
N ILE A 4 27.68 2.55 50.60
CA ILE A 4 28.98 1.95 50.24
C ILE A 4 29.19 2.04 48.73
N ALA A 5 28.15 1.75 47.93
CA ALA A 5 28.19 1.91 46.48
C ALA A 5 28.45 3.37 46.06
N ALA A 6 27.81 4.33 46.73
CA ALA A 6 28.02 5.76 46.49
C ALA A 6 29.45 6.19 46.86
N GLY A 7 30.00 5.71 47.99
CA GLY A 7 31.37 6.00 48.40
C GLY A 7 32.42 5.45 47.42
N ILE A 8 32.21 4.23 46.93
CA ILE A 8 33.09 3.62 45.91
C ILE A 8 33.00 4.38 44.59
N ALA A 9 31.81 4.79 44.16
CA ALA A 9 31.62 5.55 42.93
C ALA A 9 32.37 6.90 42.99
N VAL A 10 32.27 7.64 44.09
CA VAL A 10 32.97 8.92 44.25
C VAL A 10 34.49 8.75 44.29
N PHE A 11 35.00 7.70 44.93
CA PHE A 11 36.45 7.45 44.99
C PHE A 11 37.03 7.07 43.63
N VAL A 12 36.31 6.25 42.85
CA VAL A 12 36.70 5.85 41.49
C VAL A 12 36.65 7.05 40.54
N TYR A 13 35.59 7.87 40.60
CA TYR A 13 35.43 9.05 39.75
C TYR A 13 36.37 10.20 40.11
N SER A 14 36.86 10.26 41.36
CA SER A 14 37.82 11.29 41.79
C SER A 14 39.27 10.96 41.41
N LYS A 15 39.58 9.68 41.12
CA LYS A 15 40.92 9.24 40.72
C LYS A 15 41.12 9.16 39.21
N GLU A 16 40.06 8.86 38.46
CA GLU A 16 40.10 8.93 37.01
C GLU A 16 39.58 10.31 36.57
N THR A 17 40.49 11.16 36.14
CA THR A 17 40.16 12.40 35.41
C THR A 17 39.16 12.03 34.33
N GLY A 18 37.97 12.65 34.40
CA GLY A 18 36.76 12.31 33.64
C GLY A 18 36.89 12.42 32.13
N VAL A 19 37.70 11.54 31.55
CA VAL A 19 37.73 11.23 30.14
C VAL A 19 37.26 9.78 30.05
N PRO A 20 36.04 9.49 29.56
CA PRO A 20 35.67 8.12 29.25
C PRO A 20 36.75 7.56 28.33
N ALA A 21 37.39 6.46 28.74
CA ALA A 21 38.40 5.81 27.93
C ALA A 21 37.87 5.61 26.51
N SER A 22 38.61 6.14 25.53
CA SER A 22 38.35 6.10 24.08
C SER A 22 37.65 4.80 23.66
N ASP A 23 36.67 4.93 22.77
CA ASP A 23 35.85 3.83 22.21
C ASP A 23 36.68 2.75 21.47
N GLU A 24 38.00 2.94 21.36
CA GLU A 24 38.94 2.02 20.69
C GLU A 24 39.56 0.95 21.61
N VAL A 25 39.30 0.98 22.92
CA VAL A 25 39.79 -0.09 23.80
C VAL A 25 38.93 -1.34 23.58
N LYS A 26 39.56 -2.45 23.14
CA LYS A 26 38.92 -3.79 23.05
C LYS A 26 38.32 -4.16 24.41
N ARG A 27 37.04 -3.85 24.60
CA ARG A 27 36.28 -4.20 25.80
C ARG A 27 35.83 -5.65 25.72
N ASN A 28 35.77 -6.29 26.89
CA ASN A 28 35.28 -7.65 27.06
C ASN A 28 33.89 -7.79 26.39
N PRO A 29 33.55 -8.91 25.70
CA PRO A 29 32.31 -9.02 24.93
C PRO A 29 31.04 -8.72 25.74
N LEU A 30 31.10 -9.02 27.05
CA LEU A 30 30.04 -8.76 28.02
C LEU A 30 29.81 -7.26 28.29
N VAL A 31 30.87 -6.45 28.24
CA VAL A 31 30.78 -4.98 28.43
C VAL A 31 30.23 -4.33 27.16
N THR A 32 30.63 -4.80 25.98
CA THR A 32 30.06 -4.36 24.69
C THR A 32 28.58 -4.70 24.56
N LEU A 33 28.13 -5.84 25.12
CA LEU A 33 26.73 -6.24 25.13
C LEU A 33 25.83 -5.27 25.93
N VAL A 34 26.31 -4.86 27.11
CA VAL A 34 25.62 -3.87 27.95
C VAL A 34 25.70 -2.47 27.33
N TYR A 35 26.83 -2.15 26.69
CA TYR A 35 27.05 -0.87 26.01
C TYR A 35 26.14 -0.69 24.79
N ASN A 36 25.94 -1.74 23.99
CA ASN A 36 24.99 -1.76 22.87
C ASN A 36 23.55 -2.14 23.29
N LYS A 37 23.18 -1.88 24.55
CA LYS A 37 21.79 -1.99 25.03
C LYS A 37 21.15 -3.36 24.73
N PHE A 38 21.93 -4.44 24.82
CA PHE A 38 21.54 -5.82 24.52
C PHE A 38 21.00 -6.09 23.10
N TYR A 39 21.23 -5.20 22.11
CA TYR A 39 20.78 -5.38 20.71
C TYR A 39 19.27 -5.62 20.54
N ILE A 40 18.46 -5.38 21.58
CA ILE A 40 17.01 -5.65 21.58
C ILE A 40 16.31 -4.79 20.52
N ASP A 41 16.73 -3.53 20.41
CA ASP A 41 16.17 -2.59 19.44
C ASP A 41 16.45 -3.03 17.98
N GLU A 42 17.63 -3.57 17.70
CA GLU A 42 17.99 -4.06 16.35
C GLU A 42 17.28 -5.37 15.99
N ILE A 43 17.11 -6.28 16.95
CA ILE A 43 16.33 -7.51 16.73
C ILE A 43 14.87 -7.16 16.43
N TYR A 44 14.26 -6.23 17.17
CA TYR A 44 12.90 -5.78 16.90
C TYR A 44 12.77 -5.15 15.50
N ASN A 45 13.75 -4.33 15.13
CA ASN A 45 13.76 -3.67 13.82
C ASN A 45 13.88 -4.69 12.67
N ILE A 46 14.67 -5.76 12.85
CA ILE A 46 14.88 -6.79 11.82
C ILE A 46 13.72 -7.78 11.76
N VAL A 47 13.18 -8.20 12.91
CA VAL A 47 12.19 -9.28 12.99
C VAL A 47 10.76 -8.77 12.82
N ILE A 48 10.47 -7.54 13.27
CA ILE A 48 9.11 -6.99 13.24
C ILE A 48 8.99 -5.89 12.20
N VAL A 49 9.84 -4.87 12.25
CA VAL A 49 9.66 -3.65 11.44
C VAL A 49 9.95 -3.90 9.96
N LYS A 50 11.11 -4.48 9.62
CA LYS A 50 11.50 -4.75 8.23
C LYS A 50 10.49 -5.63 7.49
N PRO A 51 10.00 -6.76 8.04
CA PRO A 51 9.02 -7.60 7.34
C PRO A 51 7.69 -6.88 7.14
N LEU A 52 7.25 -6.09 8.12
CA LEU A 52 6.00 -5.35 8.02
C LEU A 52 6.05 -4.29 6.90
N LEU A 53 7.19 -3.59 6.77
CA LEU A 53 7.41 -2.63 5.70
C LEU A 53 7.41 -3.30 4.33
N ILE A 54 8.11 -4.43 4.19
CA ILE A 54 8.15 -5.17 2.91
C ILE A 54 6.74 -5.64 2.52
N ILE A 55 5.96 -6.15 3.47
CA ILE A 55 4.57 -6.57 3.20
C ILE A 55 3.73 -5.36 2.77
N GLY A 56 3.88 -4.21 3.44
CA GLY A 56 3.19 -2.97 3.09
C GLY A 56 3.53 -2.50 1.68
N ASP A 57 4.81 -2.47 1.33
CA ASP A 57 5.30 -2.05 0.02
C ASP A 57 4.81 -2.98 -1.09
N VAL A 58 4.83 -4.30 -0.85
CA VAL A 58 4.31 -5.29 -1.81
C VAL A 58 2.80 -5.14 -2.02
N LEU A 59 2.03 -4.93 -0.94
CA LEU A 59 0.59 -4.74 -1.04
C LEU A 59 0.25 -3.44 -1.78
N SER A 60 0.94 -2.35 -1.47
CA SER A 60 0.80 -1.06 -2.16
C SER A 60 1.09 -1.22 -3.65
N LEU A 61 2.22 -1.85 -4.01
CA LEU A 61 2.58 -2.07 -5.40
C LEU A 61 1.52 -2.89 -6.16
N ILE A 62 1.00 -3.96 -5.55
CA ILE A 62 -0.03 -4.80 -6.18
C ILE A 62 -1.34 -4.02 -6.31
N ILE A 63 -1.79 -3.33 -5.27
CA ILE A 63 -3.08 -2.65 -5.28
C ILE A 63 -3.04 -1.46 -6.24
N GLU A 64 -2.02 -0.61 -6.15
CA GLU A 64 -1.93 0.59 -6.95
C GLU A 64 -1.60 0.27 -8.41
N ALA A 65 -0.51 -0.47 -8.65
CA ALA A 65 -0.03 -0.68 -10.02
C ALA A 65 -0.82 -1.74 -10.78
N LEU A 66 -1.45 -2.71 -10.09
CA LEU A 66 -2.24 -3.73 -10.77
C LEU A 66 -3.73 -3.44 -10.71
N PHE A 67 -4.28 -3.16 -9.53
CA PHE A 67 -5.74 -3.03 -9.40
C PHE A 67 -6.26 -1.70 -9.96
N ILE A 68 -5.68 -0.57 -9.55
CA ILE A 68 -6.16 0.75 -9.96
C ILE A 68 -5.90 0.97 -11.45
N ASP A 69 -4.65 0.74 -11.90
CA ASP A 69 -4.29 0.94 -13.30
C ASP A 69 -5.08 0.03 -14.25
N LEU A 70 -5.34 -1.23 -13.87
CA LEU A 70 -6.13 -2.14 -14.68
C LEU A 70 -7.59 -1.66 -14.80
N ILE A 71 -8.22 -1.28 -13.69
CA ILE A 71 -9.61 -0.82 -13.70
C ILE A 71 -9.76 0.44 -14.56
N VAL A 72 -8.86 1.41 -14.40
CA VAL A 72 -8.91 2.66 -15.17
C VAL A 72 -8.71 2.38 -16.66
N ASN A 73 -7.72 1.56 -17.02
CA ASN A 73 -7.48 1.19 -18.42
C ASN A 73 -8.65 0.41 -19.02
N LEU A 74 -9.20 -0.56 -18.29
CA LEU A 74 -10.38 -1.32 -18.73
C LEU A 74 -11.58 -0.41 -18.96
N THR A 75 -11.83 0.54 -18.07
CA THR A 75 -12.93 1.49 -18.20
C THR A 75 -12.74 2.39 -19.43
N GLY A 76 -11.51 2.84 -19.67
CA GLY A 76 -11.15 3.62 -20.85
C GLY A 76 -11.33 2.82 -22.16
N ILE A 77 -10.86 1.57 -22.19
CA ILE A 77 -11.02 0.67 -23.35
C ILE A 77 -12.49 0.38 -23.60
N PHE A 78 -13.26 0.07 -22.55
CA PHE A 78 -14.69 -0.22 -22.65
C PHE A 78 -15.46 0.99 -23.21
N THR A 79 -15.17 2.19 -22.72
CA THR A 79 -15.80 3.43 -23.18
C THR A 79 -15.46 3.72 -24.65
N LYS A 80 -14.20 3.51 -25.05
CA LYS A 80 -13.81 3.66 -26.46
C LYS A 80 -14.50 2.63 -27.34
N ALA A 81 -14.47 1.36 -26.95
CA ALA A 81 -15.08 0.27 -27.71
C ALA A 81 -16.59 0.47 -27.89
N SER A 82 -17.31 0.87 -26.82
CA SER A 82 -18.74 1.16 -26.91
C SER A 82 -19.02 2.33 -27.84
N GLY A 83 -18.21 3.40 -27.78
CA GLY A 83 -18.29 4.53 -28.70
C GLY A 83 -18.03 4.12 -30.17
N GLU A 84 -17.08 3.23 -30.43
CA GLU A 84 -16.82 2.73 -31.78
C GLU A 84 -17.97 1.89 -32.33
N ILE A 85 -18.57 1.05 -31.50
CA ILE A 85 -19.75 0.25 -31.87
C ILE A 85 -20.91 1.19 -32.20
N ALA A 86 -21.18 2.17 -31.33
CA ALA A 86 -22.21 3.17 -31.56
C ALA A 86 -21.98 3.97 -32.85
N ARG A 87 -20.72 4.34 -33.14
CA ARG A 87 -20.33 4.99 -34.40
C ARG A 87 -20.59 4.10 -35.61
N LYS A 88 -20.21 2.82 -35.55
CA LYS A 88 -20.44 1.85 -36.64
C LYS A 88 -21.93 1.57 -36.89
N ALA A 89 -22.76 1.63 -35.84
CA ALA A 89 -24.20 1.50 -35.97
C ALA A 89 -24.84 2.66 -36.75
N GLN A 90 -24.18 3.82 -36.84
CA GLN A 90 -24.60 4.95 -37.66
C GLN A 90 -24.13 4.75 -39.11
N VAL A 91 -24.84 3.89 -39.86
CA VAL A 91 -24.50 3.49 -41.24
C VAL A 91 -24.74 4.62 -42.26
N GLY A 92 -25.33 5.75 -41.85
CA GLY A 92 -25.61 6.90 -42.72
C GLY A 92 -26.75 6.67 -43.73
N SER A 93 -27.31 5.47 -43.77
CA SER A 93 -28.43 5.10 -44.64
C SER A 93 -29.77 5.46 -44.02
N ILE A 94 -30.55 6.28 -44.72
CA ILE A 94 -31.91 6.69 -44.32
C ILE A 94 -32.82 5.45 -44.14
N GLY A 95 -32.68 4.45 -45.01
CA GLY A 95 -33.49 3.22 -44.94
C GLY A 95 -33.26 2.43 -43.65
N VAL A 96 -32.01 2.38 -43.16
CA VAL A 96 -31.66 1.70 -41.89
C VAL A 96 -32.30 2.44 -40.70
N TYR A 97 -32.28 3.77 -40.71
CA TYR A 97 -32.92 4.56 -39.65
C TYR A 97 -34.44 4.38 -39.62
N MET A 98 -35.09 4.40 -40.78
CA MET A 98 -36.54 4.17 -40.88
C MET A 98 -36.93 2.78 -40.36
N PHE A 99 -36.17 1.75 -40.73
CA PHE A 99 -36.41 0.39 -40.25
C PHE A 99 -36.23 0.27 -38.74
N ALA A 100 -35.17 0.88 -38.19
CA ALA A 100 -34.92 0.91 -36.74
C ALA A 100 -36.05 1.62 -35.96
N MET A 101 -36.61 2.71 -36.50
CA MET A 101 -37.74 3.41 -35.87
C MET A 101 -39.00 2.54 -35.80
N VAL A 102 -39.35 1.84 -36.88
CA VAL A 102 -40.53 0.95 -36.89
C VAL A 102 -40.38 -0.16 -35.85
N ILE A 103 -39.20 -0.80 -35.79
CA ILE A 103 -38.90 -1.80 -34.76
C ILE A 103 -39.03 -1.19 -33.36
N GLY A 104 -38.45 -0.02 -33.12
CA GLY A 104 -38.53 0.67 -31.83
C GLY A 104 -39.96 0.97 -31.41
N MET A 105 -40.81 1.36 -32.35
CA MET A 105 -42.23 1.65 -32.11
C MET A 105 -43.03 0.39 -31.77
N ILE A 106 -42.79 -0.72 -32.48
CA ILE A 106 -43.40 -2.02 -32.15
C ILE A 106 -42.95 -2.47 -30.75
N LEU A 107 -41.66 -2.37 -30.45
CA LEU A 107 -41.09 -2.78 -29.17
C LEU A 107 -41.68 -1.97 -28.00
N PHE A 108 -41.80 -0.66 -28.18
CA PHE A 108 -42.42 0.24 -27.20
C PHE A 108 -43.88 -0.15 -26.92
N LEU A 109 -44.67 -0.43 -27.96
CA LEU A 109 -46.05 -0.86 -27.82
C LEU A 109 -46.17 -2.20 -27.10
N VAL A 110 -45.30 -3.17 -27.42
CA VAL A 110 -45.29 -4.50 -26.78
C VAL A 110 -44.92 -4.39 -25.29
N LEU A 111 -43.88 -3.62 -24.96
CA LEU A 111 -43.47 -3.41 -23.57
C LEU A 111 -44.56 -2.69 -22.77
N ASN A 112 -45.23 -1.69 -23.37
CA ASN A 112 -46.31 -0.98 -22.73
C ASN A 112 -47.54 -1.87 -22.51
N LEU A 113 -47.92 -2.66 -23.51
CA LEU A 113 -49.03 -3.60 -23.43
C LEU A 113 -48.77 -4.68 -22.37
N HIS A 114 -47.55 -5.22 -22.30
CA HIS A 114 -47.16 -6.17 -21.25
C HIS A 114 -47.27 -5.53 -19.86
N THR A 115 -46.76 -4.32 -19.67
CA THR A 115 -46.83 -3.59 -18.39
C THR A 115 -48.26 -3.20 -17.99
N LEU A 116 -49.20 -3.16 -18.95
CA LEU A 116 -50.59 -2.79 -18.70
C LEU A 116 -51.49 -4.01 -18.42
N ILE A 117 -51.06 -5.20 -18.83
CA ILE A 117 -51.79 -6.48 -18.66
C ILE A 117 -51.40 -7.21 -17.36
N PHE A 118 -50.17 -7.02 -16.87
CA PHE A 118 -49.62 -7.61 -15.64
C PHE A 118 -49.38 -6.53 -14.59
#